data_AF-A0A0N7LSJ9-F1
#
_entry.id   AF-A0A0N7LSJ9-F1
#
_cell.length_a   1.000
_cell.length_b   1.000
_cell.length_c   1.000
_cell.angle_alpha   90.00
_cell.angle_beta   90.00
_cell.angle_gamma   90.00
#
_symmetry.space_group_name_H-M   'P 1'
#
loop_
_entity.id
_entity.type
_entity.pdbx_description
1 polymer ?
#
loop_
_entity_poly.entity_id
_entity_poly.type
_entity_poly.pdbx_seq_one_letter_code
_entity_poly.pdbx_strand_id
1 'polypeptide(L)' 'MFSYEQYFGAKEPSKASQKKRDAGEEISADRTRRLFYVTSTRAKNSLAHVIYTSDIAKVKSDLIERKFAKEDEIVVL' A
#
# COMPACT_ATOMS: atom_id res chain seq x y z
N MET A 1 -0.76 13.68 -4.70
CA MET A 1 -0.18 12.51 -5.40
C MET A 1 -0.33 11.28 -4.52
N PHE A 2 -0.59 10.10 -5.11
CA PHE A 2 -0.68 8.82 -4.40
C PHE A 2 0.72 8.33 -4.02
N SER A 3 0.84 7.68 -2.86
CA SER A 3 2.07 7.05 -2.40
C SER A 3 1.79 5.59 -2.00
N TYR A 4 2.23 4.64 -2.84
CA TYR A 4 2.15 3.21 -2.54
C TYR A 4 3.24 2.76 -1.57
N GLU A 5 4.43 3.34 -1.64
CA GLU A 5 5.49 3.05 -0.67
C GLU A 5 5.11 3.44 0.76
N GLN A 6 4.40 4.57 0.95
CA GLN A 6 3.87 4.91 2.27
C GLN A 6 2.68 4.04 2.68
N TYR A 7 1.87 3.60 1.72
CA TYR A 7 0.69 2.78 1.98
C TYR A 7 1.05 1.33 2.35
N PHE A 8 2.14 0.78 1.80
CA PHE A 8 2.65 -0.56 2.09
C PHE A 8 3.82 -0.55 3.09
N GLY A 9 3.99 0.53 3.86
CA GLY A 9 4.98 0.60 4.95
C GLY A 9 6.44 0.73 4.53
N ALA A 10 6.78 0.66 3.24
CA ALA A 10 8.15 0.83 2.73
C ALA A 10 8.75 2.20 3.08
N LYS A 11 7.92 3.26 3.11
CA LYS A 11 8.33 4.61 3.50
C LYS A 11 7.50 5.11 4.67
N GLU A 12 8.20 5.69 5.63
CA GLU A 12 7.52 6.37 6.72
C GLU A 12 6.79 7.64 6.23
N PRO A 13 5.67 7.96 6.86
CA PRO A 13 4.98 9.22 6.62
C PRO A 13 5.86 10.39 7.05
N SER A 14 5.90 11.44 6.23
CA SER A 14 6.66 12.64 6.58
C SER A 14 6.07 13.33 7.80
N LYS A 15 6.86 14.17 8.48
CA LYS A 15 6.39 15.00 9.62
C LYS A 15 5.14 15.82 9.27
N ALA A 16 5.04 16.31 8.02
CA ALA A 16 3.86 17.03 7.55
C ALA A 16 2.64 16.12 7.42
N SER A 17 2.80 14.91 6.86
CA SER A 17 1.72 13.91 6.80
C SER A 17 1.30 13.45 8.19
N GLN A 18 2.22 13.32 9.14
CA GLN A 18 1.88 12.97 10.52
C GLN A 18 1.01 14.04 11.16
N LYS A 19 1.43 15.32 11.10
CA LYS A 19 0.64 16.45 11.62
C LYS A 19 -0.76 16.52 11.02
N LYS A 20 -0.90 16.26 9.72
CA LYS A 20 -2.21 16.20 9.06
C LYS A 20 -3.10 15.09 9.62
N ARG A 21 -2.55 13.89 9.77
CA ARG A 21 -3.29 12.78 10.40
C ARG A 21 -3.71 13.09 11.83
N ASP A 22 -2.81 13.68 12.61
CA ASP A 22 -3.10 14.06 14.00
C ASP A 22 -4.20 15.13 14.08
N ALA A 23 -4.31 15.99 13.05
CA ALA A 23 -5.39 16.96 12.89
C ALA A 23 -6.69 16.38 12.29
N GLY A 24 -6.75 15.07 12.04
CA GLY A 24 -7.90 14.42 11.40
C GLY A 24 -8.04 14.71 9.90
N GLU A 25 -7.00 15.28 9.28
CA GLU A 25 -6.99 15.55 7.85
C GLU A 25 -6.56 14.32 7.04
N GLU A 26 -7.10 14.22 5.83
CA GLU A 26 -6.74 13.18 4.87
C GLU A 26 -5.30 13.34 4.36
N ILE A 27 -4.55 12.23 4.30
CA ILE A 27 -3.21 12.21 3.71
C ILE A 27 -3.12 11.39 2.41
N SER A 28 -1.94 11.44 1.78
CA SER A 28 -1.67 10.69 0.54
C SER A 28 -1.98 9.20 0.67
N ALA A 29 -1.58 8.56 1.79
CA ALA A 29 -1.81 7.14 2.02
C ALA A 29 -3.32 6.77 2.07
N ASP A 30 -4.18 7.64 2.62
CA ASP A 30 -5.63 7.39 2.66
C ASP A 30 -6.24 7.40 1.26
N ARG A 31 -5.79 8.32 0.42
CA ARG A 31 -6.19 8.38 -0.99
C ARG A 31 -5.68 7.16 -1.75
N THR A 32 -4.44 6.75 -1.53
CA THR A 32 -3.87 5.53 -2.12
C THR A 32 -4.67 4.30 -1.72
N ARG A 33 -5.07 4.18 -0.44
CA ARG A 33 -5.89 3.08 0.05
C ARG A 33 -7.18 2.94 -0.74
N ARG A 34 -7.89 4.05 -0.94
CA ARG A 34 -9.16 4.05 -1.70
C ARG A 34 -8.92 3.68 -3.17
N LEU A 35 -7.86 4.21 -3.77
CA LEU A 35 -7.51 3.85 -5.14
C LEU A 35 -7.20 2.36 -5.26
N PHE A 36 -6.36 1.83 -4.36
CA PHE A 36 -6.01 0.41 -4.30
C PHE A 36 -7.26 -0.46 -4.20
N TYR A 37 -8.14 -0.16 -3.25
CA TYR A 37 -9.42 -0.87 -3.11
C TYR A 37 -10.21 -0.88 -4.42
N VAL A 38 -10.42 0.29 -5.04
CA VAL A 38 -11.19 0.39 -6.29
C VAL A 38 -10.53 -0.38 -7.43
N THR A 39 -9.20 -0.34 -7.55
CA THR A 39 -8.49 -1.09 -8.60
C THR A 39 -8.55 -2.59 -8.36
N SER A 40 -8.46 -3.03 -7.10
CA SER A 40 -8.49 -4.44 -6.76
C SER A 40 -9.90 -5.04 -6.90
N THR A 41 -10.96 -4.32 -6.54
CA THR A 41 -12.33 -4.85 -6.58
C THR A 41 -12.97 -4.81 -7.97
N ARG A 42 -12.36 -4.14 -8.94
CA ARG A 42 -12.87 -4.09 -10.32
C ARG A 42 -12.47 -5.30 -11.16
N ALA A 43 -11.50 -6.09 -10.70
CA ALA A 43 -11.11 -7.33 -11.36
C ALA A 43 -12.29 -8.32 -11.34
N LYS A 44 -12.65 -8.87 -12.51
CA LYS A 44 -13.80 -9.79 -12.65
C LYS A 44 -13.42 -11.26 -12.49
N ASN A 45 -12.23 -11.64 -12.93
CA ASN A 45 -11.82 -13.05 -13.01
C ASN A 45 -10.55 -13.31 -12.19
N SER A 46 -9.53 -12.47 -12.36
CA SER A 46 -8.24 -12.58 -11.66
C SER A 46 -7.59 -11.21 -11.53
N LEU A 47 -6.66 -11.08 -10.58
CA LEU A 47 -5.97 -9.83 -10.27
C LEU A 47 -4.50 -10.12 -9.98
N ALA A 48 -3.62 -9.32 -10.56
CA ALA A 48 -2.21 -9.29 -10.23
C ALA A 48 -1.79 -7.83 -10.00
N HIS A 49 -1.03 -7.58 -8.93
CA HIS A 49 -0.40 -6.28 -8.68
C HIS A 49 1.10 -6.39 -8.92
N VAL A 50 1.64 -5.48 -9.73
CA VAL A 50 3.09 -5.30 -9.87
C VAL A 50 3.49 -4.08 -9.06
N ILE A 51 4.31 -4.29 -8.03
CA ILE A 51 4.71 -3.24 -7.09
C ILE A 51 6.22 -3.02 -7.23
N TYR A 52 6.59 -1.84 -7.70
CA TYR A 52 7.98 -1.35 -7.61
C TYR A 52 8.17 -0.72 -6.24
N THR A 53 9.17 -1.17 -5.50
CA THR A 53 9.46 -0.70 -4.15
C THR A 53 10.95 -0.57 -3.92
N SER A 54 11.34 0.39 -3.08
CA SER A 54 12.71 0.51 -2.57
C SER A 54 13.01 -0.46 -1.42
N ASP A 55 11.99 -1.05 -0.81
CA ASP A 55 12.11 -2.00 0.30
C ASP A 55 11.14 -3.17 0.09
N ILE A 56 11.67 -4.28 -0.44
CA ILE A 56 10.89 -5.48 -0.75
C ILE A 56 10.44 -6.18 0.54
N ALA A 57 11.30 -6.22 1.56
CA ALA A 57 11.03 -6.93 2.80
C ALA A 57 9.84 -6.30 3.54
N LYS A 58 9.81 -4.97 3.65
CA LYS A 58 8.69 -4.26 4.27
C LYS A 58 7.39 -4.44 3.52
N VAL A 59 7.39 -4.31 2.19
CA VAL A 59 6.17 -4.50 1.39
C VAL A 59 5.68 -5.94 1.50
N LYS A 60 6.57 -6.94 1.44
CA LYS A 60 6.18 -8.35 1.63
C LYS A 60 5.52 -8.55 3.00
N SER A 61 6.14 -8.05 4.08
CA SER A 61 5.58 -8.16 5.43
C SER A 61 4.21 -7.49 5.52
N ASP A 62 4.08 -6.26 5.02
CA ASP A 62 2.82 -5.49 5.06
C ASP A 62 1.69 -6.21 4.30
N LEU A 63 1.98 -6.76 3.11
CA LEU A 63 1.01 -7.52 2.32
C LEU A 63 0.51 -8.77 3.07
N ILE A 64 1.40 -9.48 3.75
CA ILE A 64 1.07 -10.70 4.51
C ILE A 64 0.30 -10.34 5.80
N GLU A 65 0.81 -9.40 6.59
CA GLU A 65 0.22 -8.96 7.86
C GLU A 65 -1.20 -8.43 7.66
N ARG A 66 -1.44 -7.71 6.57
CA ARG A 66 -2.75 -7.15 6.22
C ARG A 66 -3.62 -8.11 5.42
N LYS A 67 -3.14 -9.33 5.16
CA LYS A 67 -3.85 -10.40 4.44
C LYS A 67 -4.28 -9.98 3.03
N PHE A 68 -3.46 -9.17 2.36
CA PHE A 68 -3.66 -8.81 0.96
C PHE A 68 -3.16 -9.89 -0.01
N ALA A 69 -2.18 -10.68 0.42
CA ALA A 69 -1.67 -11.85 -0.30
C ALA A 69 -1.13 -12.87 0.71
N LYS A 70 -1.13 -14.15 0.33
CA LYS A 70 -0.40 -15.21 1.01
C LYS A 70 1.06 -15.22 0.57
N GLU A 71 1.91 -15.90 1.32
CA GLU A 71 3.34 -15.97 1.01
C GLU A 71 3.63 -16.63 -0.35
N ASP A 72 2.88 -17.66 -0.73
CA ASP A 72 2.98 -18.34 -2.02
C ASP A 72 2.39 -17.55 -3.19
N GLU A 73 1.64 -16.48 -2.92
CA GLU A 73 1.09 -15.56 -3.92
C GLU A 73 2.04 -14.38 -4.23
N ILE A 74 3.16 -14.25 -3.52
CA ILE A 74 4.13 -13.16 -3.68
C ILE A 74 5.38 -13.66 -4.41
N VAL A 75 5.58 -13.15 -5.63
CA VAL A 75 6.79 -13.40 -6.41
C VAL A 75 7.71 -12.18 -6.32
N VAL A 76 8.92 -12.38 -5.80
CA VAL A 76 9.98 -11.38 -5.78
C VAL A 76 10.89 -11.60 -6.98
N LEU A 77 11.17 -10.53 -7.72
CA LEU A 77 12.06 -10.51 -8.90
C LEU A 77 13.39 -9.86 -8.57
#